data_AF-A0A7V4AMW1-F1
#
_entry.id   AF-A0A7V4AMW1-F1
#
_cell.length_a   1.000
_cell.length_b   1.000
_cell.length_c   1.000
_cell.angle_alpha   90.00
_cell.angle_beta   90.00
_cell.angle_gamma   90.00
#
_symmetry.space_group_name_H-M   'P 1'
#
loop_
_entity.id
_entity.type
_entity.pdbx_description
1 polymer ?
#
loop_
_entity_poly.entity_id
_entity_poly.type
_entity_poly.pdbx_seq_one_letter_code
_entity_poly.pdbx_strand_id
1 'polypeptide(L)' 'KDPRPEEGFLLVLEAEEGRLVYDQPVAPFAQRRFGARYVREEVLPKEAVPLPKEGDHVDQQAGA' A
#
# COMPACT_ATOMS: atom_id res chain seq x y z
N LYS A 1 -8.75 -22.61 11.78
CA LYS A 1 -8.96 -21.19 12.17
C LYS A 1 -9.15 -20.40 10.89
N ASP A 2 -10.08 -19.44 10.86
CA ASP A 2 -10.21 -18.52 9.72
C ASP A 2 -8.86 -17.81 9.53
N PRO A 3 -8.23 -17.87 8.35
CA PRO A 3 -6.95 -17.21 8.10
C PRO A 3 -7.09 -15.67 7.99
N ARG A 4 -8.32 -15.14 7.92
CA ARG A 4 -8.57 -13.70 7.74
C ARG A 4 -8.43 -12.93 9.05
N PRO A 5 -7.93 -11.68 9.02
CA PRO A 5 -7.81 -10.84 10.21
C PRO A 5 -9.16 -10.57 10.88
N GLU A 6 -9.10 -10.20 12.16
CA GLU A 6 -10.31 -9.88 12.93
C GLU A 6 -10.97 -8.59 12.41
N GLU A 7 -10.16 -7.56 12.13
CA GLU A 7 -10.56 -6.27 11.58
C GLU A 7 -10.40 -6.19 10.04
N GLY A 8 -10.88 -5.09 9.45
CA GLY A 8 -10.63 -4.77 8.03
C GLY A 8 -9.17 -4.43 7.74
N PHE A 9 -8.81 -4.39 6.46
CA PHE A 9 -7.46 -4.01 6.03
C PHE A 9 -7.35 -2.50 5.87
N LEU A 10 -6.18 -1.94 6.18
CA LEU A 10 -5.85 -0.57 5.79
C LEU A 10 -5.52 -0.53 4.30
N LEU A 11 -6.27 0.25 3.54
CA LEU A 11 -6.02 0.53 2.13
C LEU A 11 -5.56 1.97 1.98
N VAL A 12 -4.34 2.16 1.47
CA VAL A 12 -3.75 3.49 1.23
C VAL A 12 -3.66 3.72 -0.27
N LEU A 13 -4.47 4.65 -0.78
CA LEU A 13 -4.57 4.95 -2.21
C LEU A 13 -3.96 6.31 -2.53
N GLU A 14 -3.33 6.43 -3.69
CA GLU A 14 -3.09 7.73 -4.30
C GLU A 14 -4.43 8.37 -4.68
N ALA A 15 -4.58 9.66 -4.42
CA ALA A 15 -5.83 10.39 -4.61
C ALA A 15 -5.57 11.83 -5.06
N GLU A 16 -6.64 12.57 -5.37
CA GLU A 16 -6.59 14.00 -5.68
C GLU A 16 -6.69 14.88 -4.42
N GLU A 17 -7.10 14.31 -3.28
CA GLU A 17 -7.24 14.96 -1.98
C GLU A 17 -6.88 14.00 -0.84
N GLY A 18 -6.57 14.54 0.34
CA GLY A 18 -6.26 13.75 1.55
C GLY A 18 -5.00 14.22 2.26
N ARG A 19 -4.23 13.28 2.83
CA ARG A 19 -2.96 13.56 3.48
C ARG A 19 -1.85 13.69 2.44
N LEU A 20 -0.99 14.70 2.57
CA LEU A 20 0.20 14.85 1.73
C LEU A 20 1.34 13.92 2.16
N VAL A 21 1.96 13.26 1.19
CA VAL A 21 3.20 12.48 1.34
C VAL A 21 4.21 12.91 0.28
N TYR A 22 5.48 13.07 0.67
CA TYR A 22 6.57 13.55 -0.21
C TYR A 22 7.42 12.39 -0.74
N ASP A 23 6.78 11.43 -1.41
CA ASP A 23 7.39 10.20 -1.90
C ASP A 23 7.30 10.04 -3.43
N GLN A 24 6.65 10.97 -4.15
CA GLN A 24 6.48 10.87 -5.60
C GLN A 24 7.79 11.20 -6.33
N PRO A 25 8.44 10.29 -7.05
CA PRO A 25 9.68 10.60 -7.76
C PRO A 25 9.44 11.63 -8.86
N VAL A 26 10.15 12.77 -8.82
CA VAL A 26 10.04 13.85 -9.84
C VAL A 26 11.33 14.08 -10.63
N ALA A 27 12.36 13.27 -10.37
CA ALA A 27 13.62 13.25 -11.10
C ALA A 27 14.25 11.85 -10.97
N PRO A 28 15.37 11.56 -11.67
CA PRO A 28 16.11 10.31 -11.47
C PRO A 28 16.45 10.06 -9.99
N PHE A 29 16.34 8.79 -9.54
CA PHE A 29 16.50 8.42 -8.13
C PHE A 29 17.82 8.90 -7.50
N ALA A 30 18.92 8.92 -8.25
CA ALA A 30 20.23 9.40 -7.79
C ALA A 30 20.20 10.88 -7.33
N GLN A 31 19.24 11.67 -7.81
CA GLN A 31 19.07 13.07 -7.43
C GLN A 31 18.23 13.25 -6.16
N ARG A 32 17.53 12.19 -5.69
CA ARG A 32 16.71 12.19 -4.46
C ARG A 32 15.67 13.32 -4.41
N ARG A 33 15.05 13.62 -5.56
CA ARG A 33 14.01 14.66 -5.68
C ARG A 33 12.63 13.99 -5.71
N PHE A 34 11.84 14.29 -4.68
CA PHE A 34 10.48 13.79 -4.53
C PHE A 34 9.50 14.96 -4.42
N GLY A 35 8.40 14.87 -5.14
CA GLY A 35 7.25 15.76 -5.06
C GLY A 35 6.24 15.27 -4.04
N ALA A 36 5.26 16.11 -3.75
CA ALA A 36 4.12 15.75 -2.93
C ALA A 36 3.06 15.04 -3.76
N ARG A 37 2.37 14.05 -3.18
CA ARG A 37 1.12 13.49 -3.68
C ARG A 37 0.13 13.32 -2.54
N TYR A 38 -1.16 13.33 -2.86
CA TYR A 38 -2.21 13.04 -1.89
C TYR A 38 -2.41 11.54 -1.76
N VAL A 39 -2.68 11.14 -0.53
CA VAL A 39 -2.85 9.77 -0.10
C VAL A 39 -4.10 9.73 0.79
N ARG A 40 -5.00 8.79 0.49
CA ARG A 40 -6.24 8.57 1.27
C ARG A 40 -6.20 7.19 1.90
N GLU A 41 -6.51 7.16 3.20
CA GLU A 41 -6.62 5.93 3.98
C GLU A 41 -8.08 5.50 4.05
N GLU A 42 -8.33 4.23 3.73
CA GLU A 42 -9.65 3.62 3.75
C GLU A 42 -9.60 2.27 4.48
N VAL A 43 -10.73 1.86 5.06
CA VAL A 43 -10.89 0.51 5.60
C VAL A 43 -11.46 -0.37 4.51
N LEU A 44 -10.69 -1.34 4.03
CA LEU A 44 -11.12 -2.37 3.09
C LEU A 44 -11.71 -3.56 3.86
N PRO A 45 -12.99 -3.90 3.67
CA PRO A 45 -13.60 -5.07 4.29
C PRO A 45 -12.86 -6.36 3.92
N LYS A 46 -12.61 -7.23 4.88
CA LYS A 46 -11.87 -8.48 4.66
C LYS A 46 -12.59 -9.45 3.73
N GLU A 47 -13.92 -9.35 3.65
CA GLU A 47 -14.77 -10.13 2.77
C GLU A 47 -14.59 -9.74 1.29
N ALA A 48 -14.10 -8.52 1.03
CA ALA A 48 -13.79 -8.05 -0.32
C ALA A 48 -12.44 -8.58 -0.84
N VAL A 49 -11.60 -9.17 0.03
CA VAL A 49 -10.29 -9.72 -0.32
C VAL A 49 -10.42 -11.24 -0.55
N PRO A 50 -10.08 -11.75 -1.75
CA PRO A 50 -10.04 -13.18 -2.01
C PRO A 50 -9.11 -13.91 -1.03
N LEU A 51 -9.46 -15.15 -0.68
CA LEU A 51 -8.56 -15.98 0.13
C LEU A 51 -7.25 -16.24 -0.63
N PRO A 52 -6.09 -16.21 0.06
CA PRO A 52 -4.81 -16.57 -0.55
C PRO A 52 -4.89 -17.98 -1.14
N LYS A 53 -4.36 -18.17 -2.35
CA LYS A 53 -4.15 -19.50 -2.93
C LYS A 53 -2.85 -20.07 -2.37
N GLU A 54 -2.74 -21.41 -2.31
CA GLU A 54 -1.47 -22.05 -1.97
C GLU A 54 -0.38 -21.58 -2.94
N GLY A 55 0.67 -20.96 -2.41
CA GLY A 55 1.79 -20.40 -3.19
C GLY A 55 1.80 -18.87 -3.38
N ASP A 56 0.77 -18.14 -2.91
CA ASP A 56 0.71 -16.66 -3.01
C ASP A 56 1.67 -15.91 -2.04
N HIS A 57 2.54 -16.63 -1.31
CA HIS A 57 3.54 -16.00 -0.46
C HIS A 57 4.63 -15.35 -1.32
N VAL A 58 4.53 -14.04 -1.52
CA VAL A 58 5.61 -13.23 -2.07
C VAL A 58 6.55 -12.89 -0.93
N ASP A 59 7.72 -13.52 -0.91
CA ASP A 59 8.81 -13.12 0.00
C ASP A 59 9.24 -11.70 -0.38
N GLN A 60 8.85 -10.71 0.44
CA GLN A 60 9.37 -9.36 0.31
C GLN A 60 10.85 -9.36 0.74
N GLN A 61 11.75 -9.59 -0.21
CA GLN A 61 13.17 -9.29 -0.01
C GLN A 61 13.32 -7.77 0.07
N ALA A 62 13.46 -7.26 1.28
CA ALA A 62 13.97 -5.90 1.50
C ALA A 62 15.35 -5.81 0.84
N GLY A 63 15.46 -4.99 -0.20
CA GLY A 63 16.72 -4.72 -0.88
C GLY A 63 17.75 -4.21 0.13
N ALA A 64 18.93 -4.84 0.11
CA ALA A 64 20.08 -4.55 0.96
C ALA A 64 20.69 -3.16 0.71
#